data_AF-A0A7S1CQS1-F1
#
_entry.id   AF-A0A7S1CQS1-F1
#
_cell.length_a   1.000
_cell.length_b   1.000
_cell.length_c   1.000
_cell.angle_alpha   90.00
_cell.angle_beta   90.00
_cell.angle_gamma   90.00
#
_symmetry.space_group_name_H-M   'P 1'
#
loop_
_entity.id
_entity.type
_entity.pdbx_description
1 polymer ?
#
loop_
_entity_poly.entity_id
_entity_poly.type
_entity_poly.pdbx_seq_one_letter_code
_entity_poly.pdbx_strand_id
1 'polypeptide(L)'
;FRLTGHFVVMIGEMLFRDVARFAALFLVFILFFSTAFTVAAQETGMHAFTGRMSQSVAAMLGTIDFAEDDRNPVLVTSLTVLSALLMPVLLGNVLIAMMGDTYARLSATATKVWRLQRARIQHAIEHEMGPAERADPRNKYWTLVGGRRYLQVMEVDPHHFRKPPPVPATGGAAGAPASM
;
A
#
# COMPACT_ATOMS: atom_id res chain seq x y z
N PHE A 1 -18.38 -13.67 9.74
CA PHE A 1 -18.13 -12.32 10.30
C PHE A 1 -16.99 -12.23 11.31
N ARG A 2 -16.71 -13.24 12.16
CA ARG A 2 -15.57 -13.18 13.13
C ARG A 2 -14.16 -13.16 12.48
N LEU A 3 -13.98 -13.72 11.30
CA LEU A 3 -12.69 -13.77 10.59
C LEU A 3 -12.31 -12.46 9.89
N THR A 4 -13.27 -11.73 9.33
CA THR A 4 -13.03 -10.43 8.68
C THR A 4 -12.72 -9.32 9.68
N GLY A 5 -13.19 -9.43 10.92
CA GLY A 5 -12.97 -8.43 11.98
C GLY A 5 -11.48 -8.22 12.29
N HIS A 6 -10.70 -9.29 12.46
CA HIS A 6 -9.25 -9.18 12.73
C HIS A 6 -8.49 -8.51 11.57
N PHE A 7 -8.91 -8.76 10.32
CA PHE A 7 -8.31 -8.12 9.16
C PHE A 7 -8.57 -6.61 9.16
N VAL A 8 -9.83 -6.20 9.38
CA VAL A 8 -10.21 -4.78 9.42
C VAL A 8 -9.50 -4.04 10.56
N VAL A 9 -9.36 -4.64 11.74
CA VAL A 9 -8.64 -4.03 12.87
C VAL A 9 -7.16 -3.82 12.55
N MET A 10 -6.50 -4.82 11.97
CA MET A 10 -5.08 -4.73 11.58
C MET A 10 -4.84 -3.67 10.50
N ILE A 11 -5.72 -3.59 9.49
CA ILE A 11 -5.65 -2.54 8.46
C ILE A 11 -5.90 -1.17 9.07
N GLY A 12 -6.89 -1.08 9.96
CA GLY A 12 -7.26 0.14 10.66
C GLY A 12 -6.09 0.71 11.44
N GLU A 13 -5.42 -0.08 12.29
CA GLU A 13 -4.30 0.41 13.09
C GLU A 13 -3.11 0.91 12.26
N MET A 14 -2.82 0.24 11.14
CA MET A 14 -1.79 0.71 10.21
C MET A 14 -2.20 2.03 9.54
N LEU A 15 -3.45 2.14 9.09
CA LEU A 15 -3.99 3.33 8.47
C LEU A 15 -4.03 4.52 9.45
N PHE A 16 -4.53 4.32 10.66
CA PHE A 16 -4.64 5.37 11.68
C PHE A 16 -3.28 5.96 12.04
N ARG A 17 -2.22 5.15 12.09
CA ARG A 17 -0.85 5.64 12.35
C ARG A 17 -0.38 6.61 11.26
N ASP A 18 -0.68 6.30 10.00
CA ASP A 18 -0.21 7.11 8.88
C ASP A 18 -1.10 8.35 8.67
N VAL A 19 -2.41 8.21 8.93
CA VAL A 19 -3.35 9.34 9.01
C VAL A 19 -2.97 10.30 10.15
N ALA A 20 -2.53 9.80 11.31
CA ALA A 20 -2.11 10.65 12.42
C ALA A 20 -0.88 11.51 12.06
N ARG A 21 0.09 10.95 11.32
CA ARG A 21 1.25 11.70 10.82
C ARG A 21 0.82 12.77 9.82
N PHE A 22 -0.10 12.44 8.91
CA PHE A 22 -0.68 13.40 7.98
C PHE A 22 -1.41 14.53 8.70
N ALA A 23 -2.24 14.19 9.69
CA ALA A 23 -2.99 15.17 10.48
C ALA A 23 -2.05 16.11 11.27
N ALA A 24 -0.94 15.59 11.82
CA ALA A 24 0.06 16.42 12.50
C ALA A 24 0.70 17.44 11.55
N LEU A 25 1.08 17.03 10.33
CA LEU A 25 1.63 17.96 9.32
C LEU A 25 0.58 18.98 8.87
N PHE A 26 -0.66 18.54 8.66
CA PHE A 26 -1.77 19.44 8.33
C PHE A 26 -1.99 20.51 9.41
N LEU A 27 -1.95 20.11 10.68
CA LEU A 27 -2.09 21.02 11.80
C LEU A 27 -0.95 22.05 11.83
N VAL A 28 0.30 21.64 11.59
CA VAL A 28 1.46 22.56 11.51
C VAL A 28 1.26 23.60 10.41
N PHE A 29 0.82 23.18 9.22
CA PHE A 29 0.57 24.12 8.12
C PHE A 29 -0.59 25.08 8.42
N ILE A 30 -1.69 24.58 9.02
CA ILE A 30 -2.80 25.44 9.44
C ILE A 30 -2.32 26.49 10.44
N LEU A 31 -1.57 26.09 11.48
CA LEU A 31 -1.07 27.03 12.48
C LEU A 31 -0.10 28.05 11.84
N PHE A 32 0.77 27.60 10.94
CA PHE A 32 1.71 28.46 10.22
C PHE A 32 0.99 29.53 9.39
N PHE A 33 0.01 29.13 8.57
CA PHE A 33 -0.74 30.10 7.77
C PHE A 33 -1.65 30.97 8.63
N SER A 34 -2.27 30.42 9.67
CA SER A 34 -3.10 31.17 10.60
C SER A 34 -2.32 32.29 11.29
N THR A 35 -1.10 32.01 11.78
CA THR A 35 -0.24 33.06 12.36
C THR A 35 0.21 34.07 11.31
N ALA A 36 0.59 33.63 10.11
CA ALA A 36 0.98 34.50 9.01
C ALA A 36 -0.15 35.46 8.61
N PHE A 37 -1.40 34.98 8.55
CA PHE A 37 -2.58 35.81 8.29
C PHE A 37 -2.86 36.81 9.39
N THR A 38 -2.82 36.41 10.67
CA THR A 38 -3.03 37.36 11.79
C THR A 38 -1.97 38.46 11.82
N VAL A 39 -0.73 38.14 11.46
CA VAL A 39 0.36 39.12 11.36
C VAL A 39 0.16 40.05 10.16
N ALA A 40 -0.24 39.51 9.00
CA ALA A 40 -0.50 40.29 7.79
C ALA A 40 -1.69 41.24 7.93
N ALA A 41 -2.76 40.78 8.58
CA ALA A 41 -3.96 41.57 8.87
C ALA A 41 -3.80 42.50 10.08
N GLN A 42 -2.72 42.37 10.85
CA GLN A 42 -2.51 43.06 12.13
C GLN A 42 -3.64 42.84 13.15
N GLU A 43 -4.30 41.68 13.10
CA GLU A 43 -5.39 41.32 14.00
C GLU A 43 -4.84 40.60 15.24
N THR A 44 -5.28 41.03 16.41
CA THR A 44 -4.88 40.39 17.68
C THR A 44 -6.11 39.81 18.37
N GLY A 45 -6.04 38.53 18.74
CA GLY A 45 -7.07 37.86 19.54
C GLY A 45 -7.34 36.43 19.09
N MET A 46 -7.87 35.63 20.01
CA MET A 46 -8.20 34.23 19.74
C MET A 46 -9.29 34.09 18.67
N HIS A 47 -10.31 34.95 18.69
CA HIS A 47 -11.39 34.93 17.70
C HIS A 47 -10.89 35.23 16.29
N ALA A 48 -10.04 36.25 16.13
CA ALA A 48 -9.40 36.57 14.86
C ALA A 48 -8.52 35.41 14.39
N PHE A 49 -7.71 34.84 15.28
CA PHE A 49 -6.89 33.66 14.97
C PHE A 49 -7.74 32.47 14.50
N THR A 50 -8.83 32.13 15.18
CA THR A 50 -9.73 31.05 14.75
C THR A 50 -10.43 31.36 13.42
N GLY A 51 -10.77 32.63 13.16
CA GLY A 51 -11.30 33.07 11.87
C GLY A 51 -10.28 32.94 10.73
N ARG A 52 -9.03 33.33 10.95
CA ARG A 52 -7.94 33.14 9.97
C ARG A 52 -7.59 31.67 9.77
N MET A 53 -7.71 30.86 10.82
CA MET A 53 -7.58 29.40 10.73
C MET A 53 -8.65 28.81 9.80
N SER A 54 -9.93 29.16 9.97
CA SER A 54 -10.99 28.65 9.09
C SER A 54 -10.83 29.17 7.66
N GLN A 55 -10.40 30.42 7.47
CA GLN A 55 -10.06 30.97 6.16
C GLN A 55 -8.94 30.19 5.47
N SER A 56 -7.88 29.81 6.19
CA SER A 56 -6.78 29.01 5.63
C SER A 56 -7.24 27.62 5.13
N VAL A 57 -8.18 27.00 5.85
CA VAL A 57 -8.80 25.73 5.44
C VAL A 57 -9.72 25.93 4.25
N ALA A 58 -10.51 26.99 4.25
CA ALA A 58 -11.38 27.33 3.11
C ALA A 58 -10.56 27.60 1.85
N ALA A 59 -9.46 28.34 1.95
CA ALA A 59 -8.52 28.60 0.85
C ALA A 59 -7.91 27.31 0.31
N MET A 60 -7.50 26.39 1.18
CA MET A 60 -7.05 25.05 0.77
C MET A 60 -8.12 24.28 -0.02
N LEU A 61 -9.40 24.42 0.35
CA LEU A 61 -10.53 23.79 -0.35
C LEU A 61 -10.95 24.53 -1.63
N GLY A 62 -10.29 25.64 -1.97
CA GLY A 62 -10.50 26.41 -3.20
C GLY A 62 -11.37 27.66 -3.02
N THR A 63 -11.82 27.97 -1.80
CA THR A 63 -12.53 29.22 -1.52
C THR A 63 -11.54 30.35 -1.33
N ILE A 64 -11.36 31.16 -2.38
CA ILE A 64 -10.50 32.34 -2.33
C ILE A 64 -11.38 33.54 -2.00
N ASP A 65 -11.17 34.11 -0.80
CA ASP A 65 -11.78 35.38 -0.40
C ASP A 65 -10.75 36.50 -0.54
N PHE A 66 -11.13 37.56 -1.25
CA PHE A 66 -10.26 38.70 -1.48
C PHE A 66 -10.39 39.64 -0.31
N ALA A 67 -9.25 39.95 0.29
CA ALA A 67 -9.16 40.72 1.52
C ALA A 67 -9.28 42.22 1.25
N GLU A 68 -10.47 42.68 0.83
CA GLU A 68 -10.72 44.09 0.47
C GLU A 68 -10.73 45.02 1.69
N ASP A 69 -11.12 44.51 2.87
CA ASP A 69 -11.25 45.28 4.12
C ASP A 69 -9.98 45.21 5.02
N ASP A 70 -9.01 44.38 4.63
CA ASP A 70 -7.79 44.21 5.41
C ASP A 70 -6.82 45.38 5.27
N ARG A 71 -6.11 45.72 6.35
CA ARG A 71 -5.14 46.83 6.36
C ARG A 71 -4.04 46.67 5.30
N ASN A 72 -3.66 45.43 4.99
CA ASN A 72 -2.71 45.14 3.92
C ASN A 72 -3.31 44.14 2.92
N PRO A 73 -4.17 44.62 2.00
CA PRO A 73 -4.99 43.76 1.17
C PRO A 73 -4.15 42.95 0.18
N VAL A 74 -3.03 43.52 -0.29
CA VAL A 74 -2.08 42.86 -1.19
C VAL A 74 -1.40 41.68 -0.50
N LEU A 75 -0.91 41.87 0.74
CA LEU A 75 -0.25 40.79 1.47
C LEU A 75 -1.23 39.67 1.81
N VAL A 76 -2.42 39.98 2.33
CA VAL A 76 -3.41 38.95 2.69
C VAL A 76 -3.87 38.19 1.43
N THR A 77 -4.18 38.89 0.35
CA THR A 77 -4.57 38.24 -0.92
C THR A 77 -3.46 37.36 -1.45
N SER A 78 -2.20 37.81 -1.40
CA SER A 78 -1.06 36.99 -1.82
C SER A 78 -0.88 35.73 -0.94
N LEU A 79 -1.10 35.85 0.37
CA LEU A 79 -1.09 34.71 1.28
C LEU A 79 -2.24 33.74 1.01
N THR A 80 -3.43 34.23 0.67
CA THR A 80 -4.60 33.40 0.30
C THR A 80 -4.33 32.62 -0.98
N VAL A 81 -3.76 33.25 -2.01
CA VAL A 81 -3.38 32.55 -3.25
C VAL A 81 -2.25 31.54 -2.98
N LEU A 82 -1.26 31.92 -2.16
CA LEU A 82 -0.16 31.04 -1.80
C LEU A 82 -0.65 29.83 -1.02
N SER A 83 -1.51 30.01 -0.01
CA SER A 83 -2.05 28.90 0.78
C SER A 83 -2.94 27.99 -0.07
N ALA A 84 -3.75 28.56 -0.98
CA ALA A 84 -4.60 27.82 -1.89
C ALA A 84 -3.84 26.93 -2.89
N LEU A 85 -2.63 27.31 -3.30
CA LEU A 85 -1.80 26.50 -4.21
C LEU A 85 -0.80 25.60 -3.46
N LEU A 86 -0.10 26.17 -2.47
CA LEU A 86 1.01 25.51 -1.80
C LEU A 86 0.55 24.42 -0.84
N MET A 87 -0.51 24.66 -0.05
CA MET A 87 -0.99 23.66 0.91
C MET A 87 -1.47 22.38 0.20
N PRO A 88 -2.39 22.42 -0.79
CA PRO A 88 -2.84 21.19 -1.45
C PRO A 88 -1.71 20.43 -2.15
N VAL A 89 -0.75 21.13 -2.77
CA VAL A 89 0.37 20.49 -3.47
C VAL A 89 1.33 19.82 -2.48
N LEU A 90 1.74 20.52 -1.41
CA LEU A 90 2.67 19.96 -0.42
C LEU A 90 2.04 18.84 0.38
N LEU A 91 0.81 19.05 0.89
CA LEU A 91 0.10 18.03 1.65
C LEU A 91 -0.31 16.86 0.77
N GLY A 92 -0.74 17.11 -0.47
CA GLY A 92 -1.08 16.07 -1.43
C GLY A 92 0.11 15.16 -1.74
N ASN A 93 1.29 15.72 -2.00
CA ASN A 93 2.49 14.94 -2.28
C ASN A 93 2.91 14.06 -1.10
N VAL A 94 2.82 14.59 0.12
CA VAL A 94 3.14 13.83 1.33
C VAL A 94 2.07 12.78 1.65
N LEU A 95 0.80 13.10 1.42
CA LEU A 95 -0.32 12.16 1.58
C LEU A 95 -0.17 10.97 0.63
N ILE A 96 0.10 11.24 -0.65
CA ILE A 96 0.30 10.20 -1.67
C ILE A 96 1.54 9.37 -1.35
N ALA A 97 2.63 10.01 -0.90
CA ALA A 97 3.86 9.29 -0.53
C ALA A 97 3.62 8.34 0.66
N MET A 98 2.95 8.82 1.72
CA MET A 98 2.65 7.97 2.88
C MET A 98 1.63 6.89 2.55
N MET A 99 0.51 7.24 1.92
CA MET A 99 -0.50 6.25 1.52
C MET A 99 0.07 5.23 0.53
N GLY A 100 1.03 5.60 -0.32
CA GLY A 100 1.76 4.70 -1.20
C GLY A 100 2.61 3.66 -0.44
N ASP A 101 3.43 4.09 0.52
CA ASP A 101 4.22 3.18 1.36
C ASP A 101 3.32 2.28 2.23
N THR A 102 2.28 2.86 2.83
CA THR A 102 1.30 2.10 3.64
C THR A 102 0.55 1.09 2.78
N TYR A 103 0.10 1.45 1.59
CA TYR A 103 -0.60 0.53 0.67
C TYR A 103 0.32 -0.62 0.24
N ALA A 104 1.58 -0.33 -0.11
CA ALA A 104 2.55 -1.37 -0.47
C ALA A 104 2.80 -2.34 0.70
N ARG A 105 3.01 -1.80 1.91
CA ARG A 105 3.16 -2.62 3.14
C ARG A 105 1.89 -3.41 3.48
N LEU A 106 0.73 -2.78 3.31
CA LEU A 106 -0.57 -3.37 3.56
C LEU A 106 -0.83 -4.53 2.61
N SER A 107 -0.63 -4.34 1.31
CA SER A 107 -0.81 -5.39 0.30
C SER A 107 0.11 -6.59 0.57
N ALA A 108 1.38 -6.34 0.89
CA ALA A 108 2.35 -7.38 1.22
C ALA A 108 1.97 -8.15 2.51
N THR A 109 1.54 -7.44 3.55
CA THR A 109 1.14 -8.03 4.84
C THR A 109 -0.20 -8.75 4.75
N ALA A 110 -1.18 -8.15 4.08
CA ALA A 110 -2.51 -8.70 3.84
C ALA A 110 -2.43 -10.04 3.12
N THR A 111 -1.57 -10.15 2.10
CA THR A 111 -1.34 -11.42 1.39
C THR A 111 -0.82 -12.51 2.33
N LYS A 112 0.15 -12.18 3.19
CA LYS A 112 0.69 -13.13 4.18
C LYS A 112 -0.37 -13.54 5.20
N VAL A 113 -1.10 -12.57 5.74
CA VAL A 113 -2.15 -12.80 6.74
C VAL A 113 -3.29 -13.62 6.15
N TRP A 114 -3.71 -13.34 4.92
CA TRP A 114 -4.72 -14.12 4.22
C TRP A 114 -4.30 -15.58 4.04
N ARG A 115 -3.05 -15.83 3.60
CA ARG A 115 -2.50 -17.20 3.49
C ARG A 115 -2.47 -17.91 4.85
N LEU A 116 -2.06 -17.21 5.91
CA LEU A 116 -2.03 -17.76 7.26
C LEU A 116 -3.44 -18.09 7.78
N GLN A 117 -4.39 -17.19 7.57
CA GLN A 117 -5.79 -17.41 7.97
C GLN A 117 -6.38 -18.60 7.23
N ARG A 118 -6.13 -18.72 5.92
CA ARG A 118 -6.53 -19.88 5.13
C ARG A 118 -5.93 -21.18 5.68
N ALA A 119 -4.63 -21.18 6.01
CA ALA A 119 -3.98 -22.35 6.60
C ALA A 119 -4.54 -22.71 7.99
N ARG A 120 -4.86 -21.72 8.83
CA ARG A 120 -5.47 -21.93 10.15
C ARG A 120 -6.87 -22.55 10.04
N ILE A 121 -7.70 -22.04 9.12
CA ILE A 121 -9.03 -22.60 8.88
C ILE A 121 -8.91 -24.03 8.37
N GLN A 122 -8.03 -24.28 7.39
CA GLN A 122 -7.81 -25.63 6.88
C GLN A 122 -7.35 -26.58 7.98
N HIS A 123 -6.40 -26.16 8.81
CA HIS A 123 -5.92 -26.97 9.93
C HIS A 123 -7.02 -27.24 10.97
N ALA A 124 -7.87 -26.26 11.28
CA ALA A 124 -9.01 -26.44 12.18
C ALA A 124 -10.01 -27.45 11.63
N ILE A 125 -10.34 -27.37 10.33
CA ILE A 125 -11.22 -28.34 9.68
C ILE A 125 -10.59 -29.75 9.70
N GLU A 126 -9.30 -29.88 9.37
CA GLU A 126 -8.59 -31.18 9.44
C GLU A 126 -8.60 -31.76 10.86
N HIS A 127 -8.48 -30.89 11.88
CA HIS A 127 -8.53 -31.29 13.28
C HIS A 127 -9.91 -31.80 13.70
N GLU A 128 -10.98 -31.18 13.18
CA GLU A 128 -12.37 -31.59 13.44
C GLU A 128 -12.81 -32.83 12.63
N MET A 129 -12.14 -33.18 11.52
CA MET A 129 -12.43 -34.39 10.75
C MET A 129 -12.19 -35.69 11.56
N GLY A 130 -13.12 -36.63 11.49
CA GLY A 130 -13.00 -37.94 12.14
C GLY A 130 -11.97 -38.88 11.47
N PRO A 131 -11.51 -39.95 12.15
CA PRO A 131 -10.50 -40.88 11.62
C PRO A 131 -10.91 -41.57 10.31
N ALA A 132 -12.20 -41.88 10.16
CA ALA A 132 -12.76 -42.50 8.95
C ALA A 132 -12.77 -41.54 7.75
N GLU A 133 -13.03 -40.25 7.99
CA GLU A 133 -13.13 -39.21 6.97
C GLU A 133 -11.74 -38.76 6.46
N ARG A 134 -10.73 -38.80 7.34
CA ARG A 134 -9.31 -38.61 6.95
C ARG A 134 -8.73 -39.78 6.15
N ALA A 135 -9.31 -40.98 6.27
CA ALA A 135 -8.85 -42.17 5.56
C ALA A 135 -9.34 -42.22 4.11
N ASP A 136 -10.33 -41.40 3.75
CA ASP A 136 -10.85 -41.31 2.38
C ASP A 136 -9.72 -40.97 1.40
N PRO A 137 -9.43 -41.83 0.40
CA PRO A 137 -8.40 -41.57 -0.60
C PRO A 137 -8.60 -40.25 -1.37
N ARG A 138 -9.81 -39.69 -1.41
CA ARG A 138 -10.10 -38.38 -2.04
C ARG A 138 -9.53 -37.19 -1.26
N ASN A 139 -9.34 -37.33 0.05
CA ASN A 139 -8.80 -36.29 0.92
C ASN A 139 -7.27 -36.41 1.11
N LYS A 140 -6.61 -37.36 0.42
CA LYS A 140 -5.15 -37.52 0.49
C LYS A 140 -4.44 -36.52 -0.41
N TYR A 141 -3.64 -35.67 0.22
CA TYR A 141 -2.74 -34.73 -0.42
C TYR A 141 -1.34 -35.31 -0.68
N TRP A 142 -1.08 -36.60 -0.40
CA TRP A 142 0.24 -37.23 -0.54
C TRP A 142 0.14 -38.59 -1.25
N THR A 143 1.21 -38.97 -1.94
CA THR A 143 1.38 -40.26 -2.65
C THR A 143 2.49 -41.10 -2.02
N LEU A 144 2.45 -42.42 -2.20
CA LEU A 144 3.50 -43.34 -1.76
C LEU A 144 4.40 -43.70 -2.93
N VAL A 145 5.70 -43.44 -2.79
CA VAL A 145 6.72 -43.89 -3.74
C VAL A 145 7.78 -44.63 -2.93
N GLY A 146 7.97 -45.93 -3.21
CA GLY A 146 8.96 -46.75 -2.50
C GLY A 146 8.74 -46.83 -0.98
N GLY A 147 7.49 -46.82 -0.51
CA GLY A 147 7.15 -46.87 0.91
C GLY A 147 7.28 -45.56 1.69
N ARG A 148 7.68 -44.46 1.05
CA ARG A 148 7.76 -43.12 1.67
C ARG A 148 6.67 -42.20 1.13
N ARG A 149 6.17 -41.29 1.97
CA ARG A 149 5.12 -40.32 1.61
C ARG A 149 5.75 -39.11 0.93
N TYR A 150 5.24 -38.76 -0.25
CA TYR A 150 5.65 -37.60 -1.04
C TYR A 150 4.44 -36.72 -1.35
N LEU A 151 4.64 -35.41 -1.32
CA LEU A 151 3.67 -34.42 -1.81
C LEU A 151 4.09 -34.05 -3.24
N GLN A 152 3.21 -34.25 -4.21
CA GLN A 152 3.47 -33.80 -5.57
C GLN A 152 3.21 -32.30 -5.63
N VAL A 153 4.28 -31.52 -5.82
CA VAL A 153 4.19 -30.07 -6.04
C VAL A 153 4.62 -29.82 -7.47
N MET A 154 3.76 -29.14 -8.23
CA MET A 154 4.14 -28.63 -9.54
C MET A 154 4.79 -27.26 -9.38
N GLU A 155 6.10 -27.22 -9.54
CA GLU A 155 6.85 -25.98 -9.68
C GLU A 155 6.98 -25.66 -11.17
N VAL A 156 6.43 -24.52 -11.58
CA VAL A 156 6.60 -24.02 -12.95
C VAL A 156 7.75 -23.04 -12.93
N ASP A 157 8.92 -23.45 -13.41
CA ASP A 157 10.08 -22.59 -13.62
C ASP A 157 9.96 -21.89 -15.00
N PRO A 158 9.73 -20.56 -15.05
CA PRO A 158 9.59 -19.83 -16.31
C PRO A 158 10.88 -19.80 -17.15
N HIS A 159 12.04 -20.05 -16.54
CA HIS A 159 13.35 -19.98 -17.21
C HIS A 159 13.80 -21.31 -17.81
N HIS A 160 13.16 -22.42 -17.44
CA HIS A 160 13.50 -23.75 -17.95
C HIS A 160 13.33 -23.88 -19.48
N PHE A 161 12.36 -23.16 -20.05
CA PHE A 161 12.02 -23.22 -21.48
C PHE A 161 12.91 -22.36 -22.39
N ARG A 162 13.87 -21.61 -21.84
CA ARG A 162 14.81 -20.79 -22.63
C ARG A 162 16.13 -21.48 -22.95
N LYS A 163 16.27 -22.78 -22.66
CA LYS A 163 17.49 -23.51 -23.00
C LYS A 163 17.54 -23.75 -24.51
N PRO A 164 18.66 -23.40 -25.19
CA PRO A 164 18.84 -23.77 -26.58
C PRO A 164 18.78 -25.30 -26.71
N PRO A 165 18.23 -25.84 -27.81
CA PRO A 165 18.16 -27.27 -28.01
C PRO A 165 19.55 -27.89 -27.90
N PRO A 166 19.68 -29.11 -27.32
CA PRO A 166 20.96 -29.79 -27.25
C PRO A 166 21.53 -29.94 -28.66
N VAL A 167 22.76 -29.45 -28.86
CA VAL A 167 23.47 -29.58 -30.13
C VAL A 167 23.55 -31.07 -30.46
N PRO A 168 23.08 -31.53 -31.63
CA PRO A 168 23.18 -32.93 -32.00
C PRO A 168 24.66 -33.32 -31.96
N ALA A 169 24.98 -34.35 -31.17
CA ALA A 169 26.30 -34.96 -31.20
C ALA A 169 26.54 -35.42 -32.64
N THR A 170 27.42 -34.72 -33.37
CA THR A 170 27.87 -35.15 -34.69
C THR A 170 28.57 -36.49 -34.52
N GLY A 171 27.81 -37.55 -34.78
CA GLY A 171 28.32 -38.90 -35.01
C GLY A 171 29.31 -38.86 -36.16
N GLY A 172 30.37 -39.64 -36.01
CA GLY A 172 31.52 -39.68 -36.90
C GLY A 172 31.15 -39.81 -38.37
N ALA A 173 31.82 -38.99 -39.19
CA ALA A 173 31.86 -39.16 -40.63
C ALA A 173 32.62 -40.45 -40.95
N ALA A 174 31.87 -41.52 -41.23
CA ALA A 174 32.35 -42.70 -41.91
C ALA A 174 32.08 -42.56 -43.42
N GLY A 175 33.12 -42.73 -44.24
CA GLY A 175 33.01 -43.16 -45.64
C GLY A 175 33.41 -42.13 -46.71
N ALA A 176 34.59 -42.30 -47.32
CA ALA A 176 34.73 -43.01 -48.60
C ALA A 176 36.20 -43.01 -49.10
N PRO A 177 36.69 -44.10 -49.74
CA PRO A 177 38.01 -44.16 -50.35
C PRO A 177 38.00 -43.55 -51.76
N ALA A 178 39.02 -42.75 -52.08
CA ALA A 178 39.26 -42.24 -53.42
C ALA A 178 40.13 -43.23 -54.21
N SER A 179 39.61 -43.65 -55.35
CA SER A 179 40.26 -44.47 -56.38
C SER A 179 41.40 -43.71 -57.09
N MET A 180 42.57 -44.33 -57.18
CA MET A 180 43.46 -44.32 -58.34
C MET A 180 44.47 -45.47 -58.24
#